data_AF-A0A8J8FJF4-F1
#
_entry.id   AF-A0A8J8FJF4-F1
#
_cell.length_a   1.000
_cell.length_b   1.000
_cell.length_c   1.000
_cell.angle_alpha   90.00
_cell.angle_beta   90.00
_cell.angle_gamma   90.00
#
_symmetry.space_group_name_H-M   'P 1'
#
loop_
_entity.id
_entity.type
_entity.pdbx_description
1 polymer ?
#
loop_
_entity_poly.entity_id
_entity_poly.type
_entity_poly.pdbx_seq_one_letter_code
_entity_poly.pdbx_strand_id
1 'polypeptide(L)' 'MSSTIIGLIVVLFISTFVGWFFSHSKKSEMPIKVMLFVLYFWISVFVQIMIFAGLYQFELLDAFIKNN' A
#
# COMPACT_ATOMS: atom_id res chain seq x y z
N MET A 1 10.14 -15.45 -10.20
CA MET A 1 10.17 -14.80 -8.87
C MET A 1 9.04 -15.39 -8.04
N SER A 2 9.21 -15.53 -6.72
CA SER A 2 8.13 -16.04 -5.85
C SER A 2 6.91 -15.11 -5.90
N SER A 3 5.69 -15.67 -5.94
CA SER A 3 4.44 -14.89 -5.96
C SER A 3 4.35 -13.89 -4.79
N THR A 4 4.96 -14.22 -3.65
CA THR A 4 5.05 -13.33 -2.49
C THR A 4 5.87 -12.07 -2.78
N ILE A 5 6.95 -12.20 -3.56
CA ILE A 5 7.82 -11.08 -3.93
C ILE A 5 7.07 -10.12 -4.86
N ILE A 6 6.27 -10.65 -5.79
CA ILE A 6 5.45 -9.85 -6.70
C ILE A 6 4.41 -9.04 -5.90
N GLY A 7 3.74 -9.69 -4.94
CA GLY A 7 2.77 -9.01 -4.06
C GLY A 7 3.41 -7.85 -3.27
N LEU A 8 4.61 -8.06 -2.71
CA LEU A 8 5.33 -7.02 -1.99
C LEU A 8 5.73 -5.84 -2.89
N ILE A 9 6.16 -6.11 -4.12
CA ILE A 9 6.48 -5.05 -5.09
C ILE A 9 5.25 -4.20 -5.39
N VAL A 10 4.09 -4.82 -5.60
CA VAL A 10 2.82 -4.10 -5.84
C VAL A 10 2.45 -3.23 -4.65
N VAL A 11 2.55 -3.75 -3.43
CA VAL A 11 2.27 -3.01 -2.20
C VAL A 11 3.18 -1.77 -2.07
N LEU A 12 4.47 -1.94 -2.32
CA LEU A 12 5.44 -0.86 -2.29
C LEU A 12 5.16 0.19 -3.38
N PHE A 13 4.80 -0.25 -4.58
CA PHE A 13 4.53 0.65 -5.70
C PHE A 13 3.31 1.53 -5.43
N ILE A 14 2.20 0.93 -4.98
CA ILE A 14 0.98 1.68 -4.64
C ILE A 14 1.26 2.63 -3.48
N SER A 15 1.95 2.16 -2.43
CA SER A 15 2.23 3.00 -1.26
C SER A 15 3.16 4.17 -1.55
N THR A 16 4.14 3.99 -2.45
CA THR A 16 5.00 5.06 -2.93
C THR A 16 4.20 6.11 -3.70
N PHE A 17 3.30 5.67 -4.60
CA PHE A 17 2.49 6.57 -5.40
C PHE A 17 1.52 7.39 -4.54
N VAL A 18 0.84 6.73 -3.59
CA VAL A 18 -0.05 7.36 -2.62
C VAL A 18 0.73 8.35 -1.74
N GLY A 19 1.84 7.91 -1.14
CA GLY A 19 2.67 8.77 -0.29
C GLY A 19 3.17 10.02 -1.02
N TRP A 20 3.60 9.87 -2.28
CA TRP A 20 4.07 10.98 -3.10
C TRP A 20 2.94 11.94 -3.47
N PHE A 21 1.80 11.43 -3.94
CA PHE A 21 0.65 12.24 -4.34
C PHE A 21 0.12 13.10 -3.18
N PHE A 22 -0.07 12.49 -2.01
CA PHE A 22 -0.55 13.22 -0.83
C PHE A 22 0.47 14.24 -0.29
N SER A 23 1.76 13.87 -0.24
CA SER A 23 2.81 14.80 0.18
C SER A 23 2.98 15.99 -0.78
N HIS A 24 2.91 15.76 -2.09
CA HIS A 24 3.11 16.80 -3.09
C HIS A 24 1.96 17.81 -3.15
N SER A 25 0.73 17.37 -2.86
CA SER A 25 -0.47 18.22 -2.86
C SER A 25 -0.45 19.33 -1.78
N LYS A 26 0.40 19.20 -0.75
CA LYS A 26 0.47 20.15 0.37
C LYS A 26 1.45 21.28 0.08
N LYS A 27 1.02 22.54 0.25
CA LYS A 27 1.90 23.72 0.25
C LYS A 27 2.64 23.80 1.58
N SER A 28 3.75 23.08 1.69
CA SER A 28 4.60 23.02 2.87
C SER A 28 6.07 23.02 2.49
N GLU A 29 6.94 23.36 3.45
CA GLU A 29 8.39 23.28 3.30
C GLU A 29 8.87 21.85 3.03
N MET A 30 10.00 21.71 2.33
CA MET A 30 10.58 20.42 1.96
C MET A 30 10.72 19.41 3.12
N PRO A 31 11.25 19.77 4.31
CA PRO A 31 11.38 18.79 5.41
C PRO A 31 10.03 18.22 5.87
N ILE A 32 9.00 19.07 5.92
CA ILE A 32 7.65 18.66 6.31
C ILE A 32 7.01 17.76 5.24
N LYS A 33 7.27 18.03 3.95
CA LYS A 33 6.81 17.17 2.86
C LYS A 33 7.40 15.76 2.95
N VAL A 34 8.68 15.63 3.29
CA VAL A 34 9.31 14.31 3.51
C VAL A 34 8.66 13.60 4.70
N MET A 35 8.41 14.33 5.79
CA MET A 35 7.76 13.75 6.97
C MET A 35 6.33 13.27 6.66
N LEU A 36 5.56 14.05 5.90
CA LEU A 36 4.23 13.67 5.42
C LEU A 36 4.29 12.49 4.44
N PHE A 37 5.28 12.45 3.55
CA PHE A 37 5.47 11.33 2.63
C PHE A 37 5.65 10.02 3.42
N VAL A 38 6.54 10.02 4.42
CA VAL A 38 6.79 8.84 5.26
C VAL A 38 5.50 8.42 5.99
N LEU A 39 4.76 9.39 6.55
CA LEU A 39 3.50 9.12 7.24
C LEU A 39 2.46 8.48 6.30
N TYR A 40 2.20 9.09 5.14
CA TYR A 40 1.22 8.58 4.17
C TYR A 40 1.65 7.25 3.55
N PHE A 41 2.95 7.05 3.33
CA PHE A 41 3.51 5.78 2.88
C PHE A 41 3.20 4.66 3.88
N TRP A 42 3.54 4.85 5.16
CA TRP A 42 3.32 3.82 6.18
C TRP A 42 1.84 3.54 6.43
N ILE A 43 0.99 4.56 6.43
CA ILE A 43 -0.47 4.38 6.53
C ILE A 43 -0.98 3.55 5.36
N SER A 44 -0.54 3.84 4.13
CA SER A 44 -0.93 3.08 2.94
C SER A 44 -0.49 1.62 3.02
N VAL A 45 0.75 1.35 3.41
CA VAL A 45 1.27 0.00 3.60
C VAL A 45 0.43 -0.75 4.63
N PHE A 46 0.13 -0.11 5.76
CA PHE A 46 -0.64 -0.72 6.83
C PHE A 46 -2.06 -1.08 6.38
N VAL A 47 -2.75 -0.16 5.69
CA VAL A 47 -4.09 -0.40 5.14
C VAL A 47 -4.08 -1.55 4.13
N GLN A 48 -3.08 -1.62 3.26
CA GLN A 48 -2.96 -2.72 2.29
C GLN A 48 -2.76 -4.06 2.99
N ILE A 49 -1.89 -4.13 4.00
CA ILE A 49 -1.69 -5.35 4.80
C ILE A 49 -2.98 -5.76 5.51
N MET A 50 -3.73 -4.81 6.08
CA MET A 50 -5.03 -5.10 6.72
C MET A 50 -6.04 -5.67 5.72
N ILE A 51 -6.10 -5.11 4.51
CA ILE A 51 -6.98 -5.62 3.44
C ILE A 51 -6.56 -7.04 3.06
N PHE A 52 -5.27 -7.30 2.83
CA PHE A 52 -4.78 -8.64 2.51
C PHE A 52 -5.04 -9.65 3.64
N ALA A 53 -4.83 -9.25 4.90
CA ALA A 53 -5.11 -10.09 6.05
C ALA A 53 -6.60 -10.42 6.18
N GLY A 54 -7.49 -9.43 5.96
CA GLY A 54 -8.94 -9.64 5.93
C GLY A 54 -9.35 -10.56 4.79
N LEU A 55 -8.88 -10.32 3.57
CA LEU A 55 -9.16 -11.17 2.41
C LEU A 55 -8.70 -12.61 2.61
N TYR A 56 -7.56 -12.80 3.28
CA TYR A 56 -7.05 -14.11 3.66
C TYR A 56 -7.94 -14.78 4.72
N GLN A 57 -8.32 -14.05 5.78
CA GLN A 57 -9.15 -14.59 6.85
C GLN A 57 -10.57 -14.98 6.38
N PHE A 58 -11.17 -14.21 5.48
CA PHE A 58 -12.52 -14.47 4.98
C PHE A 58 -12.54 -15.49 3.82
N GLU A 59 -11.42 -16.15 3.51
CA GLU A 59 -11.24 -17.04 2.34
C GLU A 59 -11.67 -16.39 1.00
N LEU A 60 -11.82 -15.07 1.00
CA LEU A 60 -12.40 -14.29 -0.09
C LEU A 60 -11.40 -14.20 -1.25
N LEU A 61 -10.10 -14.26 -0.92
CA LEU A 61 -9.02 -14.36 -1.89
C LEU A 61 -9.07 -15.70 -2.65
N ASP A 62 -9.29 -16.81 -1.95
CA ASP A 62 -9.37 -18.15 -2.57
C ASP A 62 -10.65 -18.31 -3.39
N ALA A 63 -11.77 -17.75 -2.94
CA ALA A 63 -13.01 -17.70 -3.70
C ALA A 63 -12.88 -16.90 -5.01
N PHE A 64 -12.14 -15.78 -5.01
CA PHE A 64 -11.91 -14.96 -6.20
C PHE A 64 -10.96 -15.65 -7.20
N ILE A 65 -9.90 -16.30 -6.70
CA ILE A 65 -8.94 -17.03 -7.53
C ILE A 65 -9.56 -18.30 -8.15
N LYS A 66 -10.44 -19.00 -7.42
CA LYS A 66 -11.06 -20.25 -7.89
C LYS A 66 -12.18 -20.02 -8.92
N ASN A 67 -12.75 -18.82 -8.99
CA ASN A 67 -13.86 -18.48 -9.89
C ASN A 67 -13.42 -17.85 -11.22
N ASN A 68 -12.11 -17.85 -11.52
CA ASN A 68 -11.51 -17.31 -12.74
C ASN A 68 -10.51 -18.32 -13.32
#